data_AF-A0A6L7LJG2-F1
#
_entry.id   AF-A0A6L7LJG2-F1
#
_cell.length_a   1.000
_cell.length_b   1.000
_cell.length_c   1.000
_cell.angle_alpha   90.00
_cell.angle_beta   90.00
_cell.angle_gamma   90.00
#
_symmetry.space_group_name_H-M   'P 1'
#
loop_
_entity.id
_entity.type
_entity.pdbx_description
1 polymer ?
#
loop_
_entity_poly.entity_id
_entity_poly.type
_entity_poly.pdbx_seq_one_letter_code
_entity_poly.pdbx_strand_id
1 'polypeptide(L)' 'MVRNQCVTQKYRRSQEIRSYPAPVAGCDAQFNHLVGMRGSISEALAALERPRFVATPRTLEPPDEAS' A
#
# COMPACT_ATOMS: atom_id res chain seq x y z
N MET A 1 8.32 -12.27 6.18
CA MET A 1 7.77 -13.15 5.11
C MET A 1 6.83 -12.39 4.15
N VAL A 2 5.84 -11.63 4.65
CA VAL A 2 4.82 -10.91 3.83
C VAL A 2 5.40 -9.86 2.87
N ARG A 3 6.42 -9.09 3.28
CA ARG A 3 7.04 -8.06 2.43
C ARG A 3 7.66 -8.64 1.15
N ASN A 4 8.44 -9.70 1.26
CA ASN A 4 9.09 -10.35 0.10
C ASN A 4 8.06 -10.89 -0.90
N GLN A 5 6.96 -11.46 -0.41
CA GLN A 5 5.88 -11.94 -1.28
C GLN A 5 5.24 -10.80 -2.07
N CYS A 6 5.00 -9.64 -1.45
CA CYS A 6 4.47 -8.47 -2.14
C CYS A 6 5.44 -7.93 -3.20
N VAL A 7 6.75 -7.90 -2.90
CA VAL A 7 7.79 -7.49 -3.86
C VAL A 7 7.80 -8.42 -5.08
N THR A 8 7.77 -9.74 -4.88
CA THR A 8 7.72 -10.72 -5.98
C THR A 8 6.47 -10.57 -6.83
N GLN A 9 5.29 -10.36 -6.22
CA GLN A 9 4.05 -10.18 -6.97
C GLN A 9 4.03 -8.87 -7.77
N LYS A 10 4.52 -7.78 -7.20
CA LYS A 10 4.66 -6.49 -7.90
C LYS A 10 5.57 -6.63 -9.14
N TYR A 11 6.66 -7.38 -9.01
CA TYR A 11 7.58 -7.65 -10.12
C TYR A 11 6.89 -8.44 -11.24
N ARG A 12 6.19 -9.53 -10.91
CA ARG A 12 5.46 -10.35 -11.91
C ARG A 12 4.45 -9.54 -12.71
N ARG A 13 3.58 -8.78 -12.04
CA ARG A 13 2.58 -7.92 -12.69
C ARG A 13 3.23 -6.86 -13.57
N SER A 14 4.38 -6.31 -13.16
CA SER A 14 5.10 -5.32 -13.96
C SER A 14 5.69 -5.91 -15.24
N GLN A 15 6.12 -7.18 -15.21
CA GLN A 15 6.55 -7.90 -16.41
C GLN A 15 5.38 -8.20 -17.34
N GLU A 16 4.24 -8.65 -16.80
CA GLU A 16 3.02 -8.88 -17.58
C GLU A 16 2.53 -7.60 -18.29
N ILE A 17 2.57 -6.45 -17.60
CA ILE A 17 2.24 -5.14 -18.19
C ILE A 17 3.22 -4.74 -19.31
N ARG A 18 4.52 -5.01 -19.13
CA ARG A 18 5.56 -4.67 -20.13
C ARG A 18 5.48 -5.53 -21.38
N SER A 19 5.13 -6.81 -21.22
CA SER A 19 4.97 -7.76 -22.32
C SER A 19 3.57 -7.70 -22.94
N TYR A 20 2.70 -6.82 -22.45
CA TYR A 20 1.34 -6.71 -22.92
C TYR A 20 1.31 -6.08 -24.33
N PRO A 21 0.75 -6.75 -25.35
CA PRO A 21 0.66 -6.20 -26.70
C PRO A 21 -0.22 -4.93 -26.69
N ALA A 22 0.16 -3.92 -27.50
CA ALA A 22 -0.37 -2.55 -27.50
C ALA A 22 -1.83 -2.43 -27.01
N PRO A 23 -2.05 -2.14 -25.71
CA PRO A 23 -3.40 -2.09 -25.17
C PRO A 23 -4.07 -0.79 -25.59
N VAL A 24 -5.36 -0.85 -25.94
CA VAL A 24 -6.21 0.35 -25.90
C VAL A 24 -6.44 0.66 -24.42
N ALA A 25 -5.57 1.50 -23.86
CA ALA A 25 -5.64 1.93 -22.46
C ALA A 25 -7.06 2.40 -22.13
N GLY A 26 -7.68 1.79 -21.12
CA GLY A 26 -9.06 2.09 -20.72
C GLY A 26 -10.14 1.17 -21.30
N CYS A 27 -9.93 0.55 -22.46
CA CYS A 27 -10.89 -0.39 -23.06
C CYS A 27 -10.54 -1.86 -22.75
N ASP A 28 -9.28 -2.14 -22.46
CA ASP A 28 -8.81 -3.48 -22.09
C ASP A 28 -8.97 -3.71 -20.58
N ALA A 29 -10.03 -4.45 -20.22
CA ALA A 29 -10.35 -4.80 -18.84
C ALA A 29 -9.23 -5.62 -18.16
N GLN A 30 -8.51 -6.46 -18.91
CA GLN A 30 -7.41 -7.26 -18.38
C GLN A 30 -6.20 -6.36 -18.06
N PHE A 31 -5.84 -5.46 -18.97
CA PHE A 31 -4.77 -4.49 -18.73
C PHE A 31 -5.09 -3.57 -17.54
N ASN A 32 -6.32 -3.05 -17.47
CA ASN A 32 -6.78 -2.22 -16.35
C ASN A 32 -6.69 -2.97 -15.02
N HIS A 33 -7.07 -4.25 -15.00
CA HIS A 33 -6.95 -5.10 -13.81
C HIS A 33 -5.49 -5.29 -13.37
N LEU A 34 -4.57 -5.53 -14.31
CA LEU A 34 -3.13 -5.66 -14.03
C LEU A 34 -2.56 -4.37 -13.40
N VAL A 35 -2.91 -3.20 -13.95
CA VAL A 35 -2.49 -1.90 -13.42
C VAL A 35 -3.05 -1.67 -12.01
N GLY A 36 -4.34 -1.97 -11.82
CA GLY A 36 -5.00 -1.88 -10.51
C GLY A 36 -4.31 -2.75 -9.45
N MET A 37 -4.07 -4.02 -9.77
CA MET A 37 -3.36 -4.95 -8.87
C MET A 37 -1.96 -4.46 -8.50
N ARG A 38 -1.20 -3.94 -9.48
CA ARG A 38 0.14 -3.37 -9.23
C ARG A 38 0.06 -2.16 -8.28
N GLY A 39 -0.97 -1.33 -8.43
CA GLY A 39 -1.28 -0.21 -7.55
C GLY A 39 -1.53 -0.68 -6.12
N SER A 40 -2.50 -1.58 -5.91
CA SER A 40 -2.85 -2.09 -4.59
C SER A 40 -1.68 -2.76 -3.86
N ILE A 41 -0.83 -3.52 -4.57
CA ILE A 41 0.38 -4.11 -3.98
C ILE A 41 1.39 -3.02 -3.56
N SER A 42 1.49 -1.93 -4.34
CA SER A 42 2.38 -0.81 -4.01
C SER A 42 1.90 -0.06 -2.76
N GLU A 43 0.60 0.14 -2.62
CA GLU A 43 0.00 0.74 -1.42
C GLU A 43 0.18 -0.15 -0.19
N ALA A 44 -0.02 -1.47 -0.33
CA ALA A 44 0.21 -2.43 0.75
C ALA A 44 1.67 -2.42 1.22
N LEU A 45 2.64 -2.36 0.29
CA LEU A 45 4.05 -2.22 0.63
C LEU A 45 4.33 -0.90 1.38
N ALA A 46 3.76 0.22 0.91
CA ALA A 46 3.92 1.50 1.59
C ALA A 46 3.31 1.49 3.00
N ALA A 47 2.16 0.83 3.19
CA ALA A 47 1.56 0.67 4.50
C ALA A 47 2.43 -0.17 5.45
N LEU A 48 3.11 -1.20 4.94
CA LEU A 48 4.08 -2.01 5.70
C LEU A 48 5.36 -1.26 6.07
N GLU A 49 5.63 -0.12 5.43
CA GLU A 49 6.79 0.74 5.70
C GLU A 49 6.45 1.92 6.62
N ARG A 50 5.16 2.26 6.75
CA ARG A 50 4.74 3.35 7.64
C ARG A 50 4.94 2.96 9.11
N PRO A 51 5.57 3.83 9.92
CA PRO A 51 5.62 3.63 11.36
C PRO A 51 4.20 3.62 11.91
N ARG A 52 3.91 2.65 12.79
CA ARG A 52 2.60 2.56 13.46
C ARG A 52 2.42 3.79 14.33
N PHE A 53 1.46 4.63 13.98
CA PHE A 53 1.08 5.75 14.84
C PHE A 53 0.49 5.20 16.14
N VAL A 54 1.11 5.53 17.27
CA VAL A 54 0.56 5.28 18.60
C VAL A 54 0.18 6.65 19.15
N ALA A 55 -1.12 6.88 19.31
CA ALA A 55 -1.59 8.09 19.98
C ALA A 55 -1.07 8.07 21.42
N THR A 56 -0.19 9.00 21.78
CA THR A 56 0.28 9.14 23.15
C THR A 56 -0.91 9.59 24.01
N PRO A 57 -1.34 8.81 25.01
CA PRO A 57 -2.41 9.25 25.89
C PRO A 57 -1.94 10.49 26.65
N ARG A 58 -2.62 11.62 26.46
CA ARG A 58 -2.47 12.78 27.35
C ARG A 58 -3.31 12.49 28.58
N THR A 59 -2.69 11.99 29.64
CA THR A 59 -3.30 12.09 30.97
C THR A 59 -3.31 13.57 31.33
N LEU A 60 -4.50 14.17 31.41
CA LEU A 60 -4.69 15.46 32.07
C LEU A 60 -4.62 15.16 33.57
N GLU A 61 -3.48 15.39 34.19
CA GLU A 61 -3.46 15.48 35.65
C GLU A 61 -4.28 16.72 36.04
N PRO A 62 -5.32 16.57 36.87
CA PRO A 62 -6.08 17.72 37.37
C PRO A 62 -5.13 18.62 38.18
N PRO A 63 -5.28 19.95 38.11
CA PRO A 63 -4.50 20.84 38.96
C PRO A 63 -4.80 20.50 40.42
N ASP A 64 -3.74 20.26 41.19
CA ASP A 64 -3.76 20.07 42.63
C ASP A 64 -4.46 21.29 43.27
N GLU A 65 -5.70 21.12 43.71
CA GLU A 65 -6.44 22.11 44.52
C GLU A 65 -5.81 22.11 45.92
N ALA A 66 -4.61 22.66 46.02
CA ALA A 66 -3.97 23.01 47.27
C ALA A 66 -4.31 24.46 47.62
N SER A 67 -5.33 24.67 48.47
CA SER A 67 -5.33 25.61 49.63
C SER A 67 -6.75 25.87 50.13
#